data_AF-A0A162FWJ9-F1
#
_entry.id   AF-A0A162FWJ9-F1
#
_cell.length_a   1.000
_cell.length_b   1.000
_cell.length_c   1.000
_cell.angle_alpha   90.00
_cell.angle_beta   90.00
_cell.angle_gamma   90.00
#
_symmetry.space_group_name_H-M   'P 1'
#
loop_
_entity.id
_entity.type
_entity.pdbx_description
1 polymer ?
#
loop_
_entity_poly.entity_id
_entity_poly.type
_entity_poly.pdbx_seq_one_letter_code
_entity_poly.pdbx_strand_id
1 'polypeptide(L)'
;MKKTLIVLLFLSFQFLTACTSDEKVLKTKALELAEKKFSEQIKQEADDSLSQSQWLHQAYTQFIQDNSKVSVEEVKMQSETLATVSVVVETYPLKFRRTLLGIASRVDASKSRRFNFSEARGLIVQQGMDKGEVESQPLGVFKFHKSDKNWILD
;
A
#
# COMPACT_ATOMS: atom_id res chain seq x y z
N MET A 1 -4.87 -0.60 58.59
CA MET A 1 -5.39 -1.27 57.37
C MET A 1 -5.39 -0.28 56.19
N LYS A 2 -4.22 0.04 55.62
CA LYS A 2 -4.08 1.04 54.52
C LYS A 2 -2.98 0.68 53.50
N LYS A 3 -2.54 -0.59 53.43
CA LYS A 3 -1.39 -0.98 52.59
C LYS A 3 -1.71 -1.97 51.47
N THR A 4 -2.94 -2.45 51.36
CA THR A 4 -3.31 -3.49 50.39
C THR A 4 -3.94 -2.97 49.09
N LEU A 5 -4.28 -1.68 49.01
CA LEU A 5 -4.99 -1.14 47.84
C LEU A 5 -4.06 -0.74 46.67
N ILE A 6 -2.77 -0.50 46.94
CA ILE A 6 -1.84 0.05 45.93
C ILE A 6 -1.21 -1.04 45.05
N VAL A 7 -1.24 -2.30 45.49
CA VAL A 7 -0.66 -3.42 44.73
C VAL A 7 -1.59 -3.88 43.59
N LEU A 8 -2.89 -3.61 43.67
CA LEU A 8 -3.84 -4.02 42.63
C LEU A 8 -3.81 -3.16 41.36
N LEU A 9 -3.22 -1.95 41.41
CA LEU A 9 -3.20 -1.05 40.26
C LEU A 9 -2.10 -1.42 39.24
N PHE A 10 -1.04 -2.12 39.67
CA PHE A 10 0.07 -2.51 38.80
C PHE A 10 -0.19 -3.77 37.95
N LEU A 11 -1.29 -4.49 38.18
CA LEU A 11 -1.64 -5.68 37.38
C LEU A 11 -2.39 -5.37 36.08
N SER A 12 -2.76 -4.11 35.84
CA SER A 12 -3.64 -3.73 34.72
C SER A 12 -2.91 -3.24 33.45
N PHE A 13 -1.57 -3.15 33.46
CA PHE A 13 -0.78 -2.62 32.34
C PHE A 13 -0.07 -3.67 31.48
N GLN A 14 -0.34 -4.96 31.66
CA GLN A 14 0.24 -6.03 30.83
C GLN A 14 -0.51 -6.28 29.51
N PHE A 15 -1.56 -5.50 29.19
CA PHE A 15 -2.13 -5.44 27.83
C PHE A 15 -1.32 -4.54 26.88
N LEU A 16 -0.01 -4.48 27.07
CA LEU A 16 0.90 -4.16 25.98
C LEU A 16 0.76 -5.31 24.97
N THR A 17 -0.01 -5.05 23.93
CA THR A 17 -0.25 -5.90 22.76
C THR A 17 1.05 -6.55 22.31
N ALA A 18 1.33 -7.75 22.85
CA ALA A 18 2.37 -8.59 22.34
C ALA A 18 1.90 -9.00 20.94
N CYS A 19 2.52 -8.41 19.92
CA CYS A 19 2.41 -8.84 18.54
C CYS A 19 2.73 -10.34 18.55
N THR A 20 1.71 -11.20 18.43
CA THR A 20 1.91 -12.64 18.60
C THR A 20 2.80 -13.15 17.47
N SER A 21 3.49 -14.28 17.67
CA SER A 21 4.36 -14.84 16.63
C SER A 21 3.59 -15.11 15.32
N ASP A 22 2.33 -15.53 15.41
CA ASP A 22 1.44 -15.72 14.27
C ASP A 22 1.05 -14.39 13.60
N GLU A 23 0.72 -13.36 14.39
CA GLU A 23 0.40 -12.02 13.87
C GLU A 23 1.56 -11.42 13.08
N LYS A 24 2.81 -11.57 13.55
CA LYS A 24 3.99 -11.11 12.83
C LYS A 24 4.15 -11.83 11.48
N VAL A 25 3.99 -13.16 11.47
CA VAL A 25 4.08 -13.96 10.23
C VAL A 25 3.00 -13.57 9.23
N LEU A 26 1.77 -13.39 9.69
CA LEU A 26 0.64 -12.95 8.87
C LEU A 26 0.87 -11.55 8.30
N LYS A 27 1.36 -10.60 9.10
CA LYS A 27 1.71 -9.24 8.63
C LYS A 27 2.76 -9.29 7.53
N THR A 28 3.85 -10.02 7.73
CA THR A 28 4.92 -10.13 6.72
C THR A 28 4.40 -10.74 5.43
N LYS A 29 3.68 -11.87 5.49
CA LYS A 29 3.09 -12.50 4.30
C LYS A 29 2.10 -11.58 3.58
N ALA A 30 1.23 -10.90 4.32
CA ALA A 30 0.26 -9.97 3.74
C ALA A 30 0.94 -8.76 3.10
N LEU A 31 2.01 -8.22 3.68
CA LEU A 31 2.80 -7.13 3.11
C LEU A 31 3.43 -7.54 1.78
N GLU A 32 4.11 -8.70 1.73
CA GLU A 32 4.73 -9.19 0.49
C GLU A 32 3.70 -9.39 -0.63
N LEU A 33 2.55 -9.98 -0.31
CA LEU A 33 1.44 -10.15 -1.27
C LEU A 33 0.86 -8.80 -1.71
N ALA A 34 0.69 -7.87 -0.78
CA ALA A 34 0.18 -6.53 -1.06
C ALA A 34 1.12 -5.73 -1.96
N GLU A 35 2.42 -5.71 -1.66
CA GLU A 35 3.44 -5.03 -2.48
C GLU A 35 3.48 -5.58 -3.90
N LYS A 36 3.43 -6.92 -4.04
CA LYS A 36 3.34 -7.55 -5.36
C LYS A 36 2.08 -7.13 -6.11
N LYS A 37 0.91 -7.22 -5.45
CA LYS A 37 -0.37 -6.83 -6.04
C LYS A 37 -0.38 -5.36 -6.47
N PHE A 38 0.13 -4.47 -5.63
CA PHE A 38 0.21 -3.04 -5.95
C PHE A 38 1.15 -2.78 -7.13
N SER A 39 2.33 -3.43 -7.14
CA SER A 39 3.27 -3.35 -8.26
C SER A 39 2.65 -3.81 -9.58
N GLU A 40 1.90 -4.91 -9.57
CA GLU A 40 1.16 -5.41 -10.74
C GLU A 40 0.06 -4.44 -11.19
N GLN A 41 -0.70 -3.86 -10.26
CA GLN A 41 -1.71 -2.85 -10.58
C GLN A 41 -1.11 -1.62 -11.27
N ILE A 42 -0.01 -1.08 -10.73
CA ILE A 42 0.64 0.10 -11.32
C ILE A 42 1.27 -0.21 -12.68
N LYS A 43 1.81 -1.42 -12.88
CA LYS A 43 2.29 -1.87 -14.20
C LYS A 43 1.14 -1.95 -15.21
N GLN A 44 0.00 -2.53 -14.82
CA GLN A 44 -1.17 -2.60 -15.69
C GLN A 44 -1.69 -1.20 -16.07
N GLU A 45 -1.76 -0.27 -15.11
CA GLU A 45 -2.14 1.13 -15.40
C GLU A 45 -1.24 1.77 -16.47
N ALA A 46 0.07 1.47 -16.41
CA ALA A 46 1.06 1.94 -17.36
C ALA A 46 0.93 1.25 -18.73
N ASP A 47 0.72 -0.07 -18.74
CA ASP A 47 0.52 -0.86 -19.96
C ASP A 47 -0.70 -0.36 -20.75
N ASP A 48 -1.80 -0.07 -20.05
CA ASP A 48 -3.05 0.41 -20.64
C ASP A 48 -2.92 1.81 -21.25
N SER A 49 -1.98 2.63 -20.75
CA SER A 49 -1.94 4.07 -21.05
C SER A 49 -0.69 4.52 -21.82
N LEU A 50 0.43 3.79 -21.76
CA LEU A 50 1.76 4.24 -22.20
C LEU A 50 2.40 3.30 -23.23
N SER A 51 1.60 2.68 -24.09
CA SER A 51 2.06 1.75 -25.14
C SER A 51 3.09 2.36 -26.12
N GLN A 52 3.13 3.69 -26.25
CA GLN A 52 4.05 4.40 -27.14
C GLN A 52 5.51 4.40 -26.67
N SER A 53 5.79 4.13 -25.39
CA SER A 53 7.15 4.23 -24.86
C SER A 53 7.38 3.40 -23.60
N GLN A 54 8.24 2.38 -23.71
CA GLN A 54 8.71 1.60 -22.56
C GLN A 54 9.39 2.47 -21.50
N TRP A 55 10.00 3.59 -21.90
CA TRP A 55 10.64 4.46 -20.93
C TRP A 55 9.61 5.24 -20.09
N LEU A 56 8.54 5.76 -20.70
CA LEU A 56 7.46 6.39 -19.93
C LEU A 56 6.80 5.39 -18.99
N HIS A 57 6.64 4.14 -19.44
CA HIS A 57 6.13 3.06 -18.62
C HIS A 57 6.97 2.87 -17.34
N GLN A 58 8.28 2.63 -17.50
CA GLN A 58 9.19 2.44 -16.37
C GLN A 58 9.25 3.66 -15.46
N ALA A 59 9.33 4.86 -16.03
CA ALA A 59 9.39 6.11 -15.27
C ALA A 59 8.10 6.35 -14.46
N TYR A 60 6.93 6.02 -15.02
CA TYR A 60 5.66 6.08 -14.30
C TYR A 60 5.63 5.08 -13.16
N THR A 61 5.95 3.80 -13.43
CA THR A 61 5.89 2.75 -12.42
C THR A 61 6.79 3.07 -11.24
N GLN A 62 8.02 3.54 -11.53
CA GLN A 62 8.99 3.94 -10.50
C GLN A 62 8.48 5.15 -9.71
N PHE A 63 8.01 6.19 -10.41
CA PHE A 63 7.52 7.40 -9.76
C PHE A 63 6.37 7.13 -8.78
N ILE A 64 5.40 6.29 -9.16
CA ILE A 64 4.30 5.93 -8.26
C ILE A 64 4.82 5.09 -7.09
N GLN A 65 5.68 4.11 -7.34
CA GLN A 65 6.24 3.26 -6.28
C GLN A 65 7.06 4.06 -5.25
N ASP A 66 7.89 5.00 -5.69
CA ASP A 66 8.70 5.86 -4.82
C ASP A 66 7.85 6.79 -3.93
N ASN A 67 6.62 7.07 -4.35
CA ASN A 67 5.67 7.92 -3.63
C ASN A 67 4.52 7.11 -3.02
N SER A 68 4.71 5.80 -2.82
CA SER A 68 3.69 4.94 -2.23
C SER A 68 4.23 4.10 -1.08
N LYS A 69 3.37 3.82 -0.10
CA LYS A 69 3.69 2.96 1.04
C LYS A 69 2.57 1.98 1.32
N VAL A 70 2.88 0.70 1.22
CA VAL A 70 1.96 -0.38 1.60
C VAL A 70 2.08 -0.64 3.10
N SER A 71 0.95 -0.83 3.77
CA SER A 71 0.92 -1.15 5.20
C SER A 71 -0.24 -2.10 5.53
N VAL A 72 -0.07 -2.83 6.64
CA VAL A 72 -1.16 -3.63 7.22
C VAL A 72 -1.95 -2.72 8.16
N GLU A 73 -3.23 -2.57 7.88
CA GLU A 73 -4.16 -1.81 8.71
C GLU A 73 -4.64 -2.66 9.89
N GLU A 74 -5.03 -3.91 9.63
CA GLU A 74 -5.62 -4.79 10.65
C GLU A 74 -5.23 -6.25 10.41
N VAL A 75 -4.97 -6.98 11.51
CA VAL A 75 -4.95 -8.45 11.52
C VAL A 75 -6.06 -8.92 12.44
N LYS A 76 -7.01 -9.66 11.89
CA LYS A 76 -8.14 -10.23 12.62
C LYS A 76 -8.05 -11.75 12.61
N MET A 77 -7.71 -12.32 13.77
CA MET A 77 -7.77 -13.76 14.01
C MET A 77 -9.23 -14.17 14.15
N GLN A 78 -9.70 -15.09 13.31
CA GLN A 78 -11.08 -15.62 13.36
C GLN A 78 -11.14 -16.93 14.14
N SER A 79 -10.09 -17.74 14.07
CA SER A 79 -9.86 -18.93 14.88
C SER A 79 -8.34 -19.16 15.02
N GLU A 80 -7.93 -20.24 15.70
CA GLU A 80 -6.52 -20.68 15.74
C GLU A 80 -5.97 -21.04 14.35
N THR A 81 -6.84 -21.30 13.38
CA THR A 81 -6.48 -21.76 12.04
C THR A 81 -6.93 -20.83 10.93
N LEU A 82 -7.60 -19.72 11.23
CA LEU A 82 -8.13 -18.79 10.22
C LEU A 82 -7.89 -17.35 10.64
N ALA A 83 -7.35 -16.55 9.73
CA ALA A 83 -7.09 -15.13 9.95
C ALA A 83 -7.38 -14.31 8.70
N THR A 84 -7.73 -13.04 8.89
CA THR A 84 -7.87 -12.07 7.81
C THR A 84 -6.99 -10.87 8.06
N VAL A 85 -6.26 -10.43 7.04
CA VAL A 85 -5.35 -9.29 7.10
C VAL A 85 -5.79 -8.23 6.10
N SER A 86 -6.15 -7.06 6.62
CA SER A 86 -6.53 -5.89 5.82
C SER A 86 -5.28 -5.05 5.52
N VAL A 87 -5.08 -4.72 4.25
CA VAL A 87 -3.94 -3.93 3.78
C VAL A 87 -4.41 -2.66 3.09
N VAL A 88 -3.67 -1.59 3.33
CA VAL A 88 -3.86 -0.28 2.70
C VAL A 88 -2.58 0.13 1.98
N VAL A 89 -2.74 1.07 1.06
CA VAL A 89 -1.64 1.74 0.39
C VAL A 89 -1.85 3.24 0.48
N GLU A 90 -0.85 3.93 1.02
CA GLU A 90 -0.75 5.38 0.93
C GLU A 90 -0.14 5.70 -0.44
N THR A 91 -0.93 6.30 -1.34
CA THR A 91 -0.50 6.60 -2.72
C THR A 91 -1.34 7.73 -3.30
N TYR A 92 -0.96 8.27 -4.46
CA TYR A 92 -1.78 9.27 -5.13
C TYR A 92 -3.17 8.72 -5.50
N PRO A 93 -4.25 9.51 -5.40
CA PRO A 93 -5.59 9.10 -5.82
C PRO A 93 -5.64 8.61 -7.26
N LEU A 94 -6.49 7.63 -7.55
CA LEU A 94 -6.64 7.07 -8.91
C LEU A 94 -6.94 8.14 -9.96
N LYS A 95 -7.76 9.14 -9.63
CA LYS A 95 -8.05 10.28 -10.52
C LYS A 95 -6.77 11.02 -10.90
N PHE A 96 -5.92 11.33 -9.92
CA PHE A 96 -4.64 12.01 -10.14
C PHE A 96 -3.69 11.17 -11.00
N ARG A 97 -3.57 9.87 -10.69
CA ARG A 97 -2.76 8.92 -11.48
C ARG A 97 -3.21 8.86 -12.93
N ARG A 98 -4.53 8.79 -13.18
CA ARG A 98 -5.12 8.86 -14.52
C ARG A 98 -4.84 10.18 -15.24
N THR A 99 -4.88 11.31 -14.53
CA THR A 99 -4.51 12.62 -15.10
C THR A 99 -3.04 12.62 -15.53
N LEU A 100 -2.12 12.13 -14.70
CA LEU A 100 -0.70 12.00 -15.04
C LEU A 100 -0.48 11.12 -16.27
N LEU A 101 -1.11 9.95 -16.32
CA LEU A 101 -1.06 9.03 -17.46
C LEU A 101 -1.64 9.67 -18.73
N GLY A 102 -2.75 10.42 -18.60
CA GLY A 102 -3.37 11.16 -19.70
C GLY A 102 -2.48 12.25 -20.28
N ILE A 103 -1.64 12.88 -19.46
CA ILE A 103 -0.64 13.85 -19.93
C ILE A 103 0.54 13.11 -20.58
N ALA A 104 1.07 12.08 -19.93
CA ALA A 104 2.22 11.32 -20.42
C ALA A 104 1.93 10.59 -21.74
N SER A 105 0.71 10.07 -21.94
CA SER A 105 0.28 9.42 -23.19
C SER A 105 0.25 10.34 -24.41
N ARG A 106 0.15 11.67 -24.19
CA ARG A 106 0.18 12.68 -25.26
C ARG A 106 1.59 13.15 -25.63
N VAL A 107 2.61 12.65 -24.92
CA VAL A 107 4.00 12.97 -25.20
C VAL A 107 4.45 12.21 -26.45
N ASP A 108 4.96 12.95 -27.43
CA ASP A 108 5.57 12.37 -28.62
C ASP A 108 6.69 11.37 -28.25
N ALA A 109 6.74 10.23 -28.94
CA ALA A 109 7.69 9.16 -28.66
C ALA A 109 9.16 9.64 -28.69
N SER A 110 9.50 10.61 -29.55
CA SER A 110 10.84 11.20 -29.62
C SER A 110 11.22 12.02 -28.38
N LYS A 111 10.22 12.46 -27.61
CA LYS A 111 10.39 13.29 -26.40
C LYS A 111 10.14 12.53 -25.11
N SER A 112 9.76 11.26 -25.17
CA SER A 112 9.47 10.42 -23.99
C SER A 112 10.58 10.46 -22.93
N ARG A 113 11.86 10.50 -23.33
CA ARG A 113 13.00 10.57 -22.41
C ARG A 113 13.15 11.88 -21.64
N ARG A 114 12.45 12.93 -22.07
CA ARG A 114 12.48 14.25 -21.44
C ARG A 114 11.29 14.48 -20.50
N PHE A 115 10.31 13.59 -20.50
CA PHE A 115 9.14 13.74 -19.64
C PHE A 115 9.50 13.39 -18.19
N ASN A 116 9.06 14.23 -17.25
CA ASN A 116 9.31 14.06 -15.83
C ASN A 116 7.96 14.08 -15.08
N PHE A 117 7.64 12.97 -14.40
CA PHE A 117 6.39 12.83 -13.67
C PHE A 117 6.29 13.72 -12.42
N SER A 118 7.42 14.04 -11.77
CA SER A 118 7.45 14.96 -10.62
C SER A 118 7.14 16.40 -11.05
N GLU A 119 7.72 16.84 -12.18
CA GLU A 119 7.42 18.15 -12.76
C GLU A 119 5.96 18.24 -13.23
N ALA A 120 5.47 17.19 -13.91
CA ALA A 120 4.07 17.11 -14.34
C ALA A 120 3.12 17.18 -13.13
N ARG A 121 3.42 16.47 -12.03
CA ARG A 121 2.69 16.61 -10.77
C ARG A 121 2.66 18.06 -10.28
N GLY A 122 3.82 18.72 -10.23
CA GLY A 122 3.92 20.11 -9.79
C GLY A 122 3.02 21.04 -10.61
N LEU A 123 3.02 20.89 -11.93
CA LEU A 123 2.18 21.69 -12.82
C LEU A 123 0.68 21.42 -12.64
N ILE A 124 0.26 20.15 -12.49
CA ILE A 124 -1.15 19.80 -12.24
C ILE A 124 -1.67 20.46 -10.96
N VAL A 125 -0.86 20.40 -9.89
CA VAL A 125 -1.20 20.99 -8.59
C VAL A 125 -1.27 22.51 -8.68
N GLN A 126 -0.32 23.14 -9.35
CA GLN A 126 -0.31 24.61 -9.55
C GLN A 126 -1.52 25.10 -10.36
N GLN A 127 -2.01 24.30 -11.30
CA GLN A 127 -3.20 24.62 -12.09
C GLN A 127 -4.51 24.38 -11.32
N GLY A 128 -4.45 23.91 -10.07
CA GLY A 128 -5.62 23.64 -9.24
C GLY A 128 -6.49 22.49 -9.73
N MET A 129 -5.97 21.64 -10.61
CA MET A 129 -6.73 20.54 -11.23
C MET A 129 -6.97 19.38 -10.26
N ASP A 130 -6.01 19.12 -9.37
CA ASP A 130 -6.06 18.13 -8.30
C ASP A 130 -5.06 18.50 -7.21
N LYS A 131 -5.26 18.01 -5.97
CA LYS A 131 -4.40 18.34 -4.82
C LYS A 131 -3.00 17.69 -4.89
N GLY A 132 -2.86 16.57 -5.62
CA GLY A 132 -1.59 15.86 -5.77
C GLY A 132 -0.97 15.39 -4.46
N GLU A 133 -1.81 15.17 -3.45
CA GLU A 133 -1.45 14.59 -2.15
C GLU A 133 -1.65 13.08 -2.20
N VAL A 134 -0.89 12.35 -1.38
CA VAL A 134 -1.10 10.92 -1.19
C VAL A 134 -2.24 10.70 -0.20
N GLU A 135 -3.03 9.66 -0.44
CA GLU A 135 -4.17 9.28 0.40
C GLU A 135 -4.09 7.79 0.68
N SER A 136 -4.49 7.39 1.90
CA SER A 136 -4.62 5.98 2.26
C SER A 136 -5.83 5.38 1.54
N GLN A 137 -5.60 4.30 0.78
CA GLN A 137 -6.60 3.62 -0.01
C GLN A 137 -6.56 2.12 0.31
N PRO A 138 -7.72 1.44 0.36
CA PRO A 138 -7.76 0.00 0.58
C PRO A 138 -7.14 -0.73 -0.61
N LEU A 139 -6.17 -1.61 -0.32
CA LEU A 139 -5.50 -2.42 -1.35
C LEU A 139 -6.08 -3.84 -1.41
N GLY A 140 -6.59 -4.35 -0.28
CA GLY A 140 -7.32 -5.60 -0.22
C GLY A 140 -7.39 -6.22 1.17
N VAL A 141 -8.03 -7.38 1.22
CA VAL A 141 -8.08 -8.24 2.41
C VAL A 141 -7.60 -9.63 2.00
N PHE A 142 -6.58 -10.14 2.69
CA PHE A 142 -6.07 -11.48 2.49
C PHE A 142 -6.60 -12.41 3.56
N LYS A 143 -7.10 -13.57 3.15
CA LYS A 143 -7.55 -14.64 4.05
C LYS A 143 -6.45 -15.68 4.12
N PHE A 144 -6.13 -16.12 5.32
CA PHE A 144 -5.12 -17.14 5.55
C PHE A 144 -5.69 -18.27 6.39
N HIS A 145 -5.40 -19.49 5.98
CA HIS A 145 -5.59 -20.68 6.80
C HIS A 145 -4.26 -21.22 7.32
N LYS A 146 -4.27 -21.88 8.48
CA LYS A 146 -3.11 -22.54 9.06
C LYS A 146 -3.13 -24.03 8.71
N SER A 147 -2.12 -24.51 7.96
CA SER A 147 -1.89 -25.92 7.66
C SER A 147 -0.49 -26.32 8.09
N ASP A 148 -0.33 -27.43 8.82
CA ASP A 148 0.96 -27.94 9.30
C ASP A 148 1.84 -26.88 9.99
N LYS A 149 1.22 -26.02 10.81
CA LYS A 149 1.82 -24.87 11.51
C LYS A 149 2.23 -23.69 10.62
N ASN A 150 1.97 -23.75 9.31
CA ASN A 150 2.24 -22.66 8.36
C ASN A 150 0.96 -21.93 7.97
N TRP A 151 1.03 -20.61 7.84
CA TRP A 151 -0.05 -19.79 7.29
C TRP A 151 0.04 -19.75 5.76
N ILE A 152 -1.05 -20.14 5.11
CA ILE A 152 -1.20 -20.25 3.66
C ILE A 152 -2.35 -19.35 3.23
N LEU A 153 -2.20 -18.68 2.10
CA LEU A 153 -3.27 -17.88 1.51
C LEU A 153 -4.41 -18.81 1.07
N ASP A 154 -5.64 -18.50 1.49
CA ASP A 154 -6.87 -19.15 1.00
C ASP A 154 -7.17 -18.79 -0.46
#